data_AF-A0A955U857-F1
#
_entry.id   AF-A0A955U857-F1
#
_cell.length_a   1.000
_cell.length_b   1.000
_cell.length_c   1.000
_cell.angle_alpha   90.00
_cell.angle_beta   90.00
_cell.angle_gamma   90.00
#
_symmetry.space_group_name_H-M   'P 1'
#
loop_
_entity.id
_entity.type
_entity.pdbx_description
1 polymer ?
#
loop_
_entity_poly.entity_id
_entity_poly.type
_entity_poly.pdbx_seq_one_letter_code
_entity_poly.pdbx_strand_id
1 'polypeptide(L)'
;LLENVSSYATWRHDEVPEWEAIRYVAERADCLVLLDINNIVVNAHNHGFDPVTFLDGIPAERVAQHHLSGHLDLGTHRFDDHAHEVPDEVWALFREARKRFGQVPTVVEWDGDVPELPRVLEESAKAIAIDAELHPADPVAIDFHPEPAPAAGDAPPRTAADLAAWWEAMRQDLPLDSLSDRLAPHEHLRPRLHTYVSGFYVRQAKALSSSFPRTAELLGGRLQETVRAYLLAHPSDDPALENLGRHLPEFLDDTVIAGVAALERARGESLIAPDPSREPLPPITPETFAVAVPVVVPSLRLVRVDAAILEAWGKTGHEADIAGVVFWRPQTVVRHDLLRADEVEALELARRGASFAAICDVFAGSPEPLTRAQQVLGGWSRHGQVSGLRPPTPAHEETGCSPGC
;
A
#
# COMPACT_ATOMS: atom_id res chain seq x y z
N LEU A 1 -9.12 -4.48 13.73
CA LEU A 1 -10.25 -3.59 14.10
C LEU A 1 -10.92 -3.16 12.81
N LEU A 2 -12.24 -3.03 12.80
CA LEU A 2 -13.01 -2.40 11.73
C LEU A 2 -13.38 -0.99 12.19
N GLU A 3 -13.18 0.01 11.34
CA GLU A 3 -13.50 1.41 11.63
C GLU A 3 -14.74 1.88 10.87
N ASN A 4 -15.57 2.71 11.50
CA ASN A 4 -16.62 3.47 10.81
C ASN A 4 -16.01 4.69 10.12
N VAL A 5 -16.32 4.89 8.84
CA VAL A 5 -15.70 5.92 8.01
C VAL A 5 -16.67 7.04 7.69
N SER A 6 -16.16 8.24 7.49
CA SER A 6 -16.97 9.33 6.96
C SER A 6 -17.47 9.03 5.54
N SER A 7 -18.75 9.34 5.29
CA SER A 7 -19.42 9.14 4.01
C SER A 7 -20.17 10.40 3.56
N TYR A 8 -20.17 10.64 2.24
CA TYR A 8 -20.74 11.83 1.62
C TYR A 8 -21.91 11.51 0.67
N ALA A 9 -22.20 10.22 0.45
CA ALA A 9 -23.35 9.75 -0.30
C ALA A 9 -23.83 8.40 0.27
N THR A 10 -25.11 8.10 0.08
CA THR A 10 -25.73 6.81 0.40
C THR A 10 -26.36 6.21 -0.85
N TRP A 11 -26.52 4.89 -0.89
CA TRP A 11 -27.10 4.20 -2.04
C TRP A 11 -28.62 4.08 -1.89
N ARG A 12 -29.35 4.09 -3.02
CA ARG A 12 -30.79 3.80 -3.01
C ARG A 12 -31.11 2.38 -2.57
N HIS A 13 -30.15 1.46 -2.77
CA HIS A 13 -30.27 0.05 -2.45
C HIS A 13 -29.70 -0.29 -1.07
N ASP A 14 -29.36 0.69 -0.23
CA ASP A 14 -28.95 0.42 1.16
C ASP A 14 -30.12 -0.26 1.89
N GLU A 15 -29.91 -1.49 2.35
CA GLU A 15 -30.94 -2.32 3.00
C GLU A 15 -31.00 -2.08 4.52
N VAL A 16 -29.89 -1.62 5.10
CA VAL A 16 -29.70 -1.42 6.54
C VAL A 16 -28.90 -0.13 6.79
N PRO A 17 -29.08 0.52 7.95
CA PRO A 17 -28.24 1.66 8.33
C PRO A 17 -26.79 1.23 8.62
N GLU A 18 -25.86 2.19 8.60
CA GLU A 18 -24.42 1.96 8.74
C GLU A 18 -24.05 1.19 10.02
N TRP A 19 -24.62 1.55 11.18
CA TRP A 19 -24.34 0.87 12.44
C TRP A 19 -24.75 -0.61 12.43
N GLU A 20 -25.84 -0.96 11.72
CA GLU A 20 -26.24 -2.34 11.54
C GLU A 20 -25.26 -3.08 10.62
N ALA A 21 -24.84 -2.46 9.52
CA ALA A 21 -23.84 -3.03 8.62
C ALA A 21 -22.51 -3.31 9.35
N ILE A 22 -22.02 -2.36 10.14
CA ILE A 22 -20.80 -2.52 10.95
C ILE A 22 -20.94 -3.65 11.95
N ARG A 23 -22.06 -3.70 12.69
CA ARG A 23 -22.37 -4.81 13.59
C ARG A 23 -22.33 -6.15 12.83
N TYR A 24 -23.00 -6.24 11.68
CA TYR A 24 -23.03 -7.46 10.88
C TYR A 24 -21.63 -7.90 10.43
N VAL A 25 -20.79 -6.97 9.95
CA VAL A 25 -19.41 -7.29 9.56
C VAL A 25 -18.60 -7.72 10.77
N ALA A 26 -18.68 -6.99 11.88
CA ALA A 26 -17.94 -7.29 13.11
C ALA A 26 -18.29 -8.66 13.68
N GLU A 27 -19.58 -9.02 13.70
CA GLU A 27 -20.04 -10.34 14.16
C GLU A 27 -19.63 -11.47 13.21
N ARG A 28 -19.73 -11.25 11.90
CA ARG A 28 -19.54 -12.31 10.90
C ARG A 28 -18.09 -12.56 10.52
N ALA A 29 -17.28 -11.51 10.53
CA ALA A 29 -15.82 -11.62 10.38
C ALA A 29 -15.12 -11.91 11.71
N ASP A 30 -15.90 -11.98 12.79
CA ASP A 30 -15.45 -12.05 14.17
C ASP A 30 -14.29 -11.07 14.42
N CYS A 31 -14.57 -9.78 14.31
CA CYS A 31 -13.60 -8.72 14.56
C CYS A 31 -14.15 -7.69 15.55
N LEU A 32 -13.22 -6.92 16.10
CA LEU A 32 -13.51 -5.78 16.98
C LEU A 32 -13.65 -4.48 16.18
N VAL A 33 -14.28 -3.48 16.78
CA VAL A 33 -14.61 -2.18 16.20
C VAL A 33 -13.73 -1.09 16.82
N LEU A 34 -13.14 -0.27 15.96
CA LEU A 34 -12.62 1.05 16.29
C LEU A 34 -13.76 2.03 15.97
N LEU A 35 -14.25 2.73 16.97
CA LEU A 35 -15.37 3.66 16.82
C LEU A 35 -14.85 5.10 16.74
N ASP A 36 -14.80 5.64 15.54
CA ASP A 36 -14.48 7.04 15.31
C ASP A 36 -15.72 7.89 15.58
N ILE A 37 -15.68 8.65 16.68
CA ILE A 37 -16.79 9.48 17.14
C ILE A 37 -16.98 10.70 16.22
N ASN A 38 -15.90 11.23 15.64
CA ASN A 38 -15.97 12.32 14.68
C ASN A 38 -16.69 11.87 13.41
N ASN A 39 -16.37 10.69 12.88
CA ASN A 39 -17.05 10.14 11.71
C ASN A 39 -18.55 9.94 11.94
N ILE A 40 -18.96 9.56 13.14
CA ILE A 40 -20.39 9.48 13.49
C ILE A 40 -21.05 10.86 13.43
N VAL A 41 -20.40 11.90 13.99
CA VAL A 41 -20.92 13.28 13.96
C VAL A 41 -20.98 13.84 12.53
N VAL A 42 -19.96 13.57 11.73
CA VAL A 42 -19.91 13.95 10.30
C VAL A 42 -21.05 13.26 9.54
N ASN A 43 -21.19 11.95 9.68
CA ASN A 43 -22.23 11.17 8.99
C ASN A 43 -23.63 11.57 9.47
N ALA A 44 -23.83 11.82 10.76
CA ALA A 44 -25.12 12.23 11.34
C ALA A 44 -25.59 13.56 10.74
N HIS A 45 -24.69 14.54 10.64
CA HIS A 45 -24.97 15.81 9.99
C HIS A 45 -25.23 15.64 8.48
N ASN A 46 -24.37 14.86 7.80
CA ASN A 46 -24.46 14.72 6.36
C ASN A 46 -25.74 13.97 5.95
N HIS A 47 -26.11 12.91 6.64
CA HIS A 47 -27.22 12.02 6.23
C HIS A 47 -28.50 12.21 7.03
N GLY A 48 -28.50 13.05 8.06
CA GLY A 48 -29.69 13.45 8.80
C GLY A 48 -30.21 12.36 9.75
N PHE A 49 -29.33 11.79 10.59
CA PHE A 49 -29.71 10.87 11.65
C PHE A 49 -29.21 11.35 13.02
N ASP A 50 -29.76 10.78 14.09
CA ASP A 50 -29.31 11.06 15.46
C ASP A 50 -28.03 10.24 15.76
N PRO A 51 -26.89 10.88 16.08
CA PRO A 51 -25.65 10.17 16.33
C PRO A 51 -25.71 9.22 17.53
N VAL A 52 -26.60 9.46 18.52
CA VAL A 52 -26.78 8.53 19.65
C VAL A 52 -27.39 7.21 19.19
N THR A 53 -28.26 7.25 18.18
CA THR A 53 -28.83 6.03 17.56
C THR A 53 -27.73 5.16 16.95
N PHE A 54 -26.67 5.76 16.40
CA PHE A 54 -25.52 5.02 15.89
C PHE A 54 -24.82 4.26 17.02
N LEU A 55 -24.49 4.94 18.12
CA LEU A 55 -23.88 4.31 19.30
C LEU A 55 -24.76 3.16 19.79
N ASP A 56 -26.07 3.37 19.81
CA ASP A 56 -27.05 2.38 20.27
C ASP A 56 -27.10 1.10 19.43
N GLY A 57 -26.75 1.20 18.15
CA GLY A 57 -26.67 0.08 17.22
C GLY A 57 -25.39 -0.77 17.33
N ILE A 58 -24.35 -0.27 18.00
CA ILE A 58 -23.06 -0.95 18.10
C ILE A 58 -23.01 -1.85 19.36
N PRO A 59 -22.56 -3.12 19.22
CA PRO A 59 -22.37 -4.04 20.35
C PRO A 59 -21.20 -3.60 21.23
N ALA A 60 -21.45 -3.33 22.51
CA ALA A 60 -20.49 -2.75 23.43
C ALA A 60 -19.24 -3.62 23.63
N GLU A 61 -19.44 -4.93 23.67
CA GLU A 61 -18.40 -5.95 23.82
C GLU A 61 -17.42 -6.03 22.63
N ARG A 62 -17.74 -5.38 21.50
CA ARG A 62 -16.86 -5.33 20.32
C ARG A 62 -16.10 -4.02 20.18
N VAL A 63 -16.41 -2.98 20.97
CA VAL A 63 -15.74 -1.68 20.84
C VAL A 63 -14.39 -1.73 21.56
N ALA A 64 -13.30 -1.72 20.79
CA ALA A 64 -11.94 -1.86 21.31
C ALA A 64 -11.17 -0.55 21.38
N GLN A 65 -11.61 0.47 20.65
CA GLN A 65 -10.94 1.75 20.58
C GLN A 65 -11.91 2.84 20.18
N HIS A 66 -11.71 4.06 20.69
CA HIS A 66 -12.36 5.28 20.21
C HIS A 66 -11.35 6.19 19.52
N HIS A 67 -11.77 6.81 18.42
CA HIS A 67 -11.06 7.93 17.82
C HIS A 67 -11.84 9.24 18.01
N LEU A 68 -11.09 10.31 18.22
CA LEU A 68 -11.57 11.67 18.37
C LEU A 68 -10.74 12.56 17.46
N SER A 69 -11.38 13.28 16.56
CA SER A 69 -10.70 14.18 15.63
C SER A 69 -11.58 15.40 15.36
N GLY A 70 -10.99 16.40 14.71
CA GLY A 70 -11.73 17.52 14.15
C GLY A 70 -12.13 17.31 12.69
N HIS A 71 -13.13 18.06 12.26
CA HIS A 71 -13.61 18.09 10.89
C HIS A 71 -13.83 19.55 10.43
N LEU A 72 -13.94 19.73 9.12
CA LEU A 72 -14.22 21.01 8.49
C LEU A 72 -15.70 21.14 8.15
N ASP A 73 -16.32 22.26 8.50
CA ASP A 73 -17.66 22.61 8.03
C ASP A 73 -17.57 23.37 6.69
N LEU A 74 -18.08 22.75 5.62
CA LEU A 74 -18.13 23.34 4.27
C LEU A 74 -19.48 24.02 3.97
N GLY A 75 -20.30 24.24 4.99
CA GLY A 75 -21.64 24.84 4.94
C GLY A 75 -22.72 23.92 4.37
N THR A 76 -22.38 23.07 3.40
CA THR A 76 -23.30 22.08 2.78
C THR A 76 -23.18 20.68 3.38
N HIS A 77 -22.01 20.39 3.95
CA HIS A 77 -21.67 19.13 4.57
C HIS A 77 -20.43 19.33 5.45
N ARG A 78 -20.23 18.40 6.37
CA ARG A 78 -18.99 18.29 7.13
C ARG A 78 -18.04 17.40 6.37
N PHE A 79 -16.78 17.80 6.29
CA PHE A 79 -15.69 17.08 5.66
C PHE A 79 -14.70 16.62 6.72
N ASP A 80 -14.44 15.33 6.71
CA ASP A 80 -13.54 14.68 7.63
C ASP A 80 -12.08 14.82 7.18
N ASP A 81 -11.39 15.81 7.74
CA ASP A 81 -10.01 16.14 7.37
C ASP A 81 -8.98 15.87 8.46
N HIS A 82 -9.42 15.56 9.69
CA HIS A 82 -8.57 15.27 10.84
C HIS A 82 -7.45 16.31 11.05
N ALA A 83 -7.71 17.57 10.69
CA ALA A 83 -6.72 18.64 10.72
C ALA A 83 -7.03 19.70 11.78
N HIS A 84 -8.10 19.49 12.56
CA HIS A 84 -8.67 20.49 13.44
C HIS A 84 -8.83 19.96 14.87
N GLU A 85 -9.02 20.90 15.78
CA GLU A 85 -9.37 20.61 17.16
C GLU A 85 -10.72 19.91 17.24
N VAL A 86 -10.88 19.03 18.22
CA VAL A 86 -12.10 18.24 18.40
C VAL A 86 -13.26 19.17 18.80
N PRO A 87 -14.35 19.26 18.00
CA PRO A 87 -15.48 20.14 18.27
C PRO A 87 -16.29 19.69 19.49
N ASP A 88 -17.00 20.64 20.12
CA ASP A 88 -17.82 20.39 21.32
C ASP A 88 -18.88 19.30 21.13
N GLU A 89 -19.44 19.18 19.93
CA GLU A 89 -20.42 18.12 19.60
C GLU A 89 -19.79 16.72 19.55
N VAL A 90 -18.53 16.60 19.14
CA VAL A 90 -17.78 15.35 19.19
C VAL A 90 -17.49 15.00 20.65
N TRP A 91 -17.11 15.97 21.47
CA TRP A 91 -16.96 15.77 22.92
C TRP A 91 -18.28 15.38 23.61
N ALA A 92 -19.40 15.97 23.19
CA ALA A 92 -20.72 15.63 23.69
C ALA A 92 -21.09 14.18 23.35
N LEU A 93 -20.87 13.75 22.09
CA LEU A 93 -21.12 12.38 21.69
C LEU A 93 -20.17 11.38 22.36
N PHE A 94 -18.90 11.77 22.55
CA PHE A 94 -17.92 10.96 23.28
C PHE A 94 -18.38 10.69 24.72
N ARG A 95 -18.98 11.68 25.41
CA ARG A 95 -19.57 11.45 26.75
C ARG A 95 -20.67 10.39 26.73
N GLU A 96 -21.51 10.35 25.70
CA GLU A 96 -22.53 9.31 25.54
C GLU A 96 -21.89 7.94 25.23
N ALA A 97 -20.88 7.91 24.36
CA ALA A 97 -20.11 6.70 24.06
C ALA A 97 -19.45 6.13 25.33
N ARG A 98 -18.87 6.98 26.18
CA ARG A 98 -18.26 6.58 27.46
C ARG A 98 -19.27 6.00 28.44
N LYS A 99 -20.50 6.56 28.51
CA LYS A 99 -21.57 5.99 29.35
C LYS A 99 -21.99 4.60 28.87
N ARG A 100 -21.99 4.37 27.56
CA ARG A 100 -22.45 3.12 26.95
C ARG A 100 -21.39 2.02 26.96
N PHE A 101 -20.16 2.35 26.59
CA PHE A 101 -19.09 1.38 26.34
C PHE A 101 -18.08 1.25 27.50
N GLY A 102 -18.18 2.11 28.53
CA GLY A 102 -17.26 2.11 29.66
C GLY A 102 -15.86 2.58 29.25
N GLN A 103 -14.83 2.08 29.95
CA GLN A 103 -13.45 2.48 29.70
C GLN A 103 -12.83 1.84 28.46
N VAL A 104 -12.94 2.52 27.32
CA VAL A 104 -12.32 2.14 26.04
C VAL A 104 -11.08 3.00 25.76
N PRO A 105 -9.94 2.41 25.32
CA PRO A 105 -8.78 3.15 24.85
C PRO A 105 -9.17 4.22 23.82
N THR A 106 -8.73 5.46 24.02
CA THR A 106 -9.13 6.60 23.19
C THR A 106 -7.91 7.29 22.62
N VAL A 107 -7.94 7.57 21.32
CA VAL A 107 -6.91 8.33 20.59
C VAL A 107 -7.51 9.65 20.13
N VAL A 108 -6.78 10.74 20.35
CA VAL A 108 -7.04 12.01 19.65
C VAL A 108 -6.19 12.00 18.39
N GLU A 109 -6.85 11.98 17.23
CA GLU A 109 -6.26 11.81 15.91
C GLU A 109 -6.06 13.15 15.20
N TRP A 110 -4.91 13.28 14.53
CA TRP A 110 -4.50 14.45 13.76
C TRP A 110 -3.66 13.99 12.57
N ASP A 111 -4.21 14.05 11.36
CA ASP A 111 -3.58 13.53 10.13
C ASP A 111 -3.02 14.64 9.22
N GLY A 112 -3.50 15.87 9.40
CA GLY A 112 -3.10 17.06 8.66
C GLY A 112 -2.81 18.23 9.58
N ASP A 113 -1.95 19.15 9.16
CA ASP A 113 -1.65 20.41 9.87
C ASP A 113 -1.41 20.24 11.39
N VAL A 114 -0.71 19.17 11.74
CA VAL A 114 -0.51 18.74 13.14
C VAL A 114 0.06 19.90 13.96
N PRO A 115 -0.64 20.35 15.02
CA PRO A 115 -0.18 21.47 15.82
C PRO A 115 0.99 21.07 16.71
N GLU A 116 1.62 22.07 17.35
CA GLU A 116 2.67 21.83 18.33
C GLU A 116 2.18 20.90 19.45
N LEU A 117 3.08 20.03 19.93
CA LEU A 117 2.76 18.98 20.90
C LEU A 117 1.91 19.44 22.11
N PRO A 118 2.14 20.62 22.73
CA PRO A 118 1.29 21.08 23.84
C PRO A 118 -0.19 21.17 23.48
N ARG A 119 -0.54 21.56 22.25
CA ARG A 119 -1.93 21.66 21.82
C ARG A 119 -2.59 20.28 21.70
N VAL A 120 -1.87 19.31 21.16
CA VAL A 120 -2.34 17.90 21.09
C VAL A 120 -2.56 17.34 22.50
N LEU A 121 -1.67 17.66 23.43
CA LEU A 121 -1.80 17.24 24.83
C LEU A 121 -3.00 17.88 25.53
N GLU A 122 -3.37 19.12 25.19
CA GLU A 122 -4.56 19.78 25.72
C GLU A 122 -5.86 19.07 25.29
N GLU A 123 -5.98 18.64 24.04
CA GLU A 123 -7.13 17.84 23.58
C GLU A 123 -7.17 16.47 24.27
N SER A 124 -6.02 15.80 24.39
CA SER A 124 -5.91 14.54 25.12
C SER A 124 -6.34 14.67 26.59
N ALA A 125 -6.00 15.80 27.23
CA ALA A 125 -6.39 16.08 28.60
C ALA A 125 -7.91 16.23 28.79
N LYS A 126 -8.65 16.69 27.76
CA LYS A 126 -10.12 16.75 27.81
C LYS A 126 -10.74 15.35 27.89
N ALA A 127 -10.23 14.39 27.11
CA ALA A 127 -10.67 13.00 27.18
C ALA A 127 -10.42 12.40 28.58
N ILE A 128 -9.24 12.65 29.15
CA ILE A 128 -8.89 12.23 30.52
C ILE A 128 -9.85 12.84 31.56
N ALA A 129 -10.19 14.13 31.40
CA ALA A 129 -11.11 14.80 32.31
C ALA A 129 -12.53 14.22 32.25
N ILE A 130 -13.02 13.89 31.05
CA ILE A 130 -14.32 13.21 30.86
C ILE A 130 -14.30 11.83 31.52
N ASP A 131 -13.21 11.09 31.36
CA ASP A 131 -13.01 9.79 32.00
C ASP A 131 -13.06 9.90 33.53
N ALA A 132 -12.42 10.92 34.11
CA ALA A 132 -12.44 11.15 35.56
C ALA A 132 -13.82 11.58 36.08
N GLU A 133 -14.59 12.36 35.30
CA GLU A 133 -15.90 12.88 35.68
C GLU A 133 -16.96 11.76 35.75
N LEU A 134 -17.01 10.91 34.72
CA LEU A 134 -18.10 9.94 34.55
C LEU A 134 -18.01 8.73 35.50
N HIS A 135 -16.99 8.64 36.37
CA HIS A 135 -16.70 7.49 37.25
C HIS A 135 -16.80 6.19 36.44
N PRO A 136 -15.79 5.89 35.61
CA PRO A 136 -15.93 4.95 34.53
C PRO A 136 -16.34 3.59 35.11
N ALA A 137 -17.38 2.99 34.53
CA ALA A 137 -17.60 1.56 34.70
C ALA A 137 -16.29 0.85 34.31
N ASP A 138 -15.96 -0.23 35.01
CA ASP A 138 -14.80 -1.05 34.66
C ASP A 138 -14.82 -1.32 33.15
N PRO A 139 -13.65 -1.34 32.48
CA PRO A 139 -13.58 -1.62 31.06
C PRO A 139 -14.43 -2.86 30.76
N VAL A 140 -15.30 -2.76 29.75
CA VAL A 140 -16.02 -3.94 29.26
C VAL A 140 -14.94 -4.90 28.80
N ALA A 141 -14.78 -6.01 29.53
CA ALA A 141 -13.70 -6.95 29.27
C ALA A 141 -13.89 -7.52 27.86
N ILE A 142 -12.95 -7.19 26.97
CA ILE A 142 -12.93 -7.70 25.61
C ILE A 142 -12.20 -9.05 25.65
N ASP A 143 -12.96 -10.11 25.89
CA ASP A 143 -12.47 -11.49 25.76
C ASP A 143 -12.55 -11.92 24.28
N PHE A 144 -11.65 -11.37 23.47
CA PHE A 144 -11.66 -11.58 22.03
C PHE A 144 -10.62 -12.61 21.60
N HIS A 145 -11.11 -13.76 21.14
CA HIS A 145 -10.34 -14.82 20.53
C HIS A 145 -10.88 -15.05 19.13
N PRO A 146 -10.24 -14.48 18.08
CA PRO A 146 -10.78 -14.56 16.73
C PRO A 146 -10.91 -16.01 16.29
N GLU A 147 -12.12 -16.43 15.94
CA GLU A 147 -12.33 -17.71 15.28
C GLU A 147 -12.02 -17.60 13.77
N PRO A 148 -11.59 -18.70 13.11
CA PRO A 148 -11.41 -18.68 11.67
C PRO A 148 -12.73 -18.33 10.99
N ALA A 149 -12.73 -17.25 10.21
CA ALA A 149 -13.90 -16.88 9.43
C ALA A 149 -14.32 -18.07 8.54
N PRO A 150 -15.62 -18.39 8.47
CA PRO A 150 -16.10 -19.43 7.55
C PRO A 150 -15.71 -19.07 6.11
N ALA A 151 -15.46 -20.08 5.28
CA ALA A 151 -15.13 -19.86 3.87
C ALA A 151 -16.21 -18.98 3.21
N ALA A 152 -15.77 -17.92 2.52
CA ALA A 152 -16.66 -17.03 1.79
C ALA A 152 -17.46 -17.85 0.76
N GLY A 153 -18.77 -17.61 0.68
CA GLY A 153 -19.61 -18.22 -0.35
C GLY A 153 -19.35 -17.60 -1.72
N ASP A 154 -19.57 -18.37 -2.79
CA ASP A 154 -19.29 -17.99 -4.19
C ASP A 154 -20.19 -16.88 -4.77
N ALA A 155 -21.15 -16.36 -4.01
CA ALA A 155 -22.10 -15.37 -4.51
C ALA A 155 -21.52 -13.95 -4.38
N PRO A 156 -21.33 -13.20 -5.49
CA PRO A 156 -20.95 -11.80 -5.41
C PRO A 156 -22.03 -11.01 -4.65
N PRO A 157 -21.65 -9.96 -3.89
CA PRO A 157 -22.62 -9.16 -3.17
C PRO A 157 -23.62 -8.55 -4.15
N ARG A 158 -24.89 -8.44 -3.74
CA ARG A 158 -25.98 -7.86 -4.56
C ARG A 158 -25.70 -6.40 -4.98
N THR A 159 -24.73 -5.74 -4.37
CA THR A 159 -24.26 -4.37 -4.61
C THR A 159 -23.04 -4.27 -5.54
N ALA A 160 -22.55 -5.38 -6.11
CA ALA A 160 -21.36 -5.38 -6.97
C ALA A 160 -21.50 -4.47 -8.22
N ALA A 161 -22.71 -4.32 -8.75
CA ALA A 161 -22.97 -3.46 -9.90
C ALA A 161 -22.87 -1.96 -9.57
N ASP A 162 -23.34 -1.55 -8.38
CA ASP A 162 -23.24 -0.16 -7.92
C ASP A 162 -21.79 0.20 -7.62
N LEU A 163 -21.05 -0.69 -6.96
CA LEU A 163 -19.62 -0.51 -6.69
C LEU A 163 -18.79 -0.49 -7.99
N ALA A 164 -19.10 -1.35 -8.97
CA ALA A 164 -18.44 -1.34 -10.27
C ALA A 164 -18.70 -0.02 -11.02
N ALA A 165 -19.94 0.48 -11.00
CA ALA A 165 -20.29 1.76 -11.61
C ALA A 165 -19.58 2.94 -10.91
N TRP A 166 -19.48 2.89 -9.58
CA TRP A 166 -18.69 3.86 -8.80
C TRP A 166 -17.23 3.90 -9.25
N TRP A 167 -16.58 2.74 -9.28
CA TRP A 167 -15.17 2.65 -9.67
C TRP A 167 -14.94 3.02 -11.12
N GLU A 168 -15.86 2.68 -12.03
CA GLU A 168 -15.79 3.14 -13.41
C GLU A 168 -15.86 4.67 -13.49
N ALA A 169 -16.81 5.29 -12.78
CA ALA A 169 -16.94 6.74 -12.76
C ALA A 169 -15.69 7.43 -12.22
N MET A 170 -15.10 6.92 -11.14
CA MET A 170 -13.86 7.45 -10.57
C MET A 170 -12.66 7.26 -11.50
N ARG A 171 -12.53 6.09 -12.16
CA ARG A 171 -11.39 5.76 -13.04
C ARG A 171 -11.43 6.53 -14.37
N GLN A 172 -12.60 6.79 -14.90
CA GLN A 172 -12.79 7.46 -16.19
C GLN A 172 -13.07 8.96 -16.09
N ASP A 173 -13.04 9.53 -14.87
CA ASP A 173 -13.40 10.94 -14.64
C ASP A 173 -14.81 11.26 -15.21
N LEU A 174 -15.75 10.30 -15.07
CA LEU A 174 -17.11 10.46 -15.61
C LEU A 174 -17.87 11.54 -14.82
N PRO A 175 -18.82 12.23 -15.46
CA PRO A 175 -19.67 13.20 -14.77
C PRO A 175 -20.37 12.56 -13.57
N LEU A 176 -20.37 13.24 -12.43
CA LEU A 176 -21.03 12.80 -11.19
C LEU A 176 -22.52 12.49 -11.38
N ASP A 177 -23.18 13.12 -12.34
CA ASP A 177 -24.57 12.87 -12.70
C ASP A 177 -24.80 11.44 -13.21
N SER A 178 -23.76 10.73 -13.67
CA SER A 178 -23.88 9.31 -14.08
C SER A 178 -24.25 8.38 -12.92
N LEU A 179 -24.08 8.82 -11.67
CA LEU A 179 -24.38 8.05 -10.46
C LEU A 179 -25.72 8.44 -9.81
N SER A 180 -26.41 9.49 -10.28
CA SER A 180 -27.57 10.07 -9.59
C SER A 180 -28.75 9.12 -9.41
N ASP A 181 -28.94 8.19 -10.35
CA ASP A 181 -30.03 7.21 -10.32
C ASP A 181 -29.75 6.05 -9.36
N ARG A 182 -28.50 5.91 -8.91
CA ARG A 182 -28.07 4.86 -7.96
C ARG A 182 -27.97 5.38 -6.54
N LEU A 183 -27.67 6.67 -6.38
CA LEU A 183 -27.49 7.32 -5.09
C LEU A 183 -28.81 7.87 -4.55
N ALA A 184 -28.99 7.81 -3.23
CA ALA A 184 -30.12 8.41 -2.56
C ALA A 184 -30.12 9.93 -2.78
N PRO A 185 -31.29 10.55 -2.96
CA PRO A 185 -31.38 11.99 -3.18
C PRO A 185 -30.96 12.76 -1.92
N HIS A 186 -30.03 13.71 -2.08
CA HIS A 186 -29.59 14.65 -1.05
C HIS A 186 -29.58 16.07 -1.60
N GLU A 187 -29.93 17.06 -0.77
CA GLU A 187 -29.98 18.49 -1.16
C GLU A 187 -28.62 19.01 -1.69
N HIS A 188 -27.52 18.41 -1.23
CA HIS A 188 -26.15 18.80 -1.56
C HIS A 188 -25.29 17.65 -2.12
N LEU A 189 -25.91 16.72 -2.86
CA LEU A 189 -25.21 15.52 -3.35
C LEU A 189 -24.02 15.85 -4.27
N ARG A 190 -24.15 16.81 -5.19
CA ARG A 190 -23.08 17.12 -6.15
C ARG A 190 -21.80 17.65 -5.46
N PRO A 191 -21.85 18.69 -4.58
CA PRO A 191 -20.68 19.11 -3.81
C PRO A 191 -20.04 17.98 -3.00
N ARG A 192 -20.84 17.11 -2.40
CA ARG A 192 -20.39 15.95 -1.62
C ARG A 192 -19.68 14.89 -2.47
N LEU A 193 -20.19 14.62 -3.66
CA LEU A 193 -19.57 13.68 -4.59
C LEU A 193 -18.22 14.18 -5.14
N HIS A 194 -18.08 15.50 -5.29
CA HIS A 194 -16.80 16.10 -5.69
C HIS A 194 -15.67 15.80 -4.70
N THR A 195 -15.98 15.67 -3.41
CA THR A 195 -15.05 15.24 -2.37
C THR A 195 -14.42 13.89 -2.69
N TYR A 196 -15.21 12.91 -3.14
CA TYR A 196 -14.69 11.59 -3.51
C TYR A 196 -13.83 11.62 -4.77
N VAL A 197 -14.30 12.26 -5.85
CA VAL A 197 -13.55 12.33 -7.12
C VAL A 197 -12.21 13.02 -6.92
N SER A 198 -12.23 14.19 -6.28
CA SER A 198 -11.02 14.98 -6.04
C SER A 198 -10.10 14.26 -5.06
N GLY A 199 -10.64 13.73 -3.96
CA GLY A 199 -9.87 13.01 -2.95
C GLY A 199 -9.21 11.76 -3.51
N PHE A 200 -9.90 11.00 -4.35
CA PHE A 200 -9.37 9.80 -5.00
C PHE A 200 -8.19 10.13 -5.91
N TYR A 201 -8.32 11.16 -6.74
CA TYR A 201 -7.22 11.63 -7.58
C TYR A 201 -6.03 12.16 -6.75
N VAL A 202 -6.29 13.04 -5.78
CA VAL A 202 -5.25 13.65 -4.95
C VAL A 202 -4.48 12.60 -4.15
N ARG A 203 -5.16 11.58 -3.60
CA ARG A 203 -4.50 10.49 -2.88
C ARG A 203 -3.59 9.67 -3.78
N GLN A 204 -4.03 9.33 -4.99
CA GLN A 204 -3.20 8.63 -5.97
C GLN A 204 -2.00 9.46 -6.40
N ALA A 205 -2.19 10.76 -6.66
CA ALA A 205 -1.10 11.66 -7.02
C ALA A 205 -0.06 11.81 -5.89
N LYS A 206 -0.52 11.90 -4.63
CA LYS A 206 0.35 11.89 -3.45
C LYS A 206 1.12 10.58 -3.32
N ALA A 207 0.44 9.43 -3.48
CA ALA A 207 1.06 8.12 -3.43
C ALA A 207 2.16 7.96 -4.50
N LEU A 208 1.89 8.37 -5.75
CA LEU A 208 2.90 8.38 -6.82
C LEU A 208 4.09 9.29 -6.47
N SER A 209 3.82 10.49 -5.97
CA SER A 209 4.89 11.42 -5.59
C SER A 209 5.75 10.88 -4.44
N SER A 210 5.14 10.15 -3.49
CA SER A 210 5.85 9.51 -2.38
C SER A 210 6.64 8.27 -2.80
N SER A 211 6.13 7.49 -3.76
CA SER A 211 6.83 6.31 -4.30
C SER A 211 7.93 6.66 -5.29
N PHE A 212 7.81 7.81 -5.98
CA PHE A 212 8.75 8.28 -7.00
C PHE A 212 9.27 9.70 -6.70
N PRO A 213 9.88 9.94 -5.52
CA PRO A 213 10.23 11.28 -5.05
C PRO A 213 11.22 11.99 -5.98
N ARG A 214 12.23 11.30 -6.51
CA ARG A 214 13.22 11.90 -7.40
C ARG A 214 12.65 12.15 -8.78
N THR A 215 11.83 11.23 -9.31
CA THR A 215 11.09 11.45 -10.55
C THR A 215 10.18 12.69 -10.42
N ALA A 216 9.48 12.83 -9.28
CA ALA A 216 8.61 13.97 -9.03
C ALA A 216 9.38 15.30 -9.00
N GLU A 217 10.55 15.31 -8.36
CA GLU A 217 11.45 16.47 -8.36
C GLU A 217 11.91 16.84 -9.79
N LEU A 218 12.29 15.86 -10.60
CA LEU A 218 12.73 16.07 -11.99
C LEU A 218 11.61 16.54 -12.92
N LEU A 219 10.38 16.07 -12.71
CA LEU A 219 9.20 16.57 -13.44
C LEU A 219 8.90 18.03 -13.11
N GLY A 220 9.17 18.46 -11.87
CA GLY A 220 9.00 19.83 -11.41
C GLY A 220 7.62 20.39 -11.73
N GLY A 221 7.57 21.50 -12.48
CA GLY A 221 6.30 22.14 -12.87
C GLY A 221 5.36 21.29 -13.73
N ARG A 222 5.86 20.21 -14.34
CA ARG A 222 5.05 19.29 -15.16
C ARG A 222 4.39 18.17 -14.35
N LEU A 223 4.76 18.00 -13.08
CA LEU A 223 4.35 16.85 -12.25
C LEU A 223 2.83 16.62 -12.27
N GLN A 224 2.05 17.67 -12.02
CA GLN A 224 0.59 17.58 -11.92
C GLN A 224 -0.06 17.13 -13.24
N GLU A 225 0.38 17.70 -14.37
CA GLU A 225 -0.13 17.34 -15.69
C GLU A 225 0.27 15.91 -16.07
N THR A 226 1.53 15.53 -15.84
CA THR A 226 2.04 14.19 -16.13
C THR A 226 1.34 13.12 -15.29
N VAL A 227 1.16 13.33 -13.98
CA VAL A 227 0.45 12.40 -13.10
C VAL A 227 -1.02 12.28 -13.51
N ARG A 228 -1.67 13.39 -13.89
CA ARG A 228 -3.05 13.34 -14.39
C ARG A 228 -3.17 12.51 -15.64
N ALA A 229 -2.31 12.78 -16.63
CA ALA A 229 -2.29 12.03 -17.88
C ALA A 229 -1.99 10.54 -17.64
N TYR A 230 -1.07 10.23 -16.72
CA TYR A 230 -0.74 8.87 -16.33
C TYR A 230 -1.94 8.12 -15.74
N LEU A 231 -2.61 8.71 -14.74
CA LEU A 231 -3.75 8.07 -14.06
C LEU A 231 -4.96 7.87 -14.98
N LEU A 232 -5.15 8.74 -15.98
CA LEU A 232 -6.18 8.56 -17.00
C LEU A 232 -5.82 7.44 -18.00
N ALA A 233 -4.54 7.29 -18.35
CA ALA A 233 -4.07 6.25 -19.26
C ALA A 233 -3.90 4.88 -18.58
N HIS A 234 -3.59 4.87 -17.29
CA HIS A 234 -3.34 3.71 -16.45
C HIS A 234 -4.13 3.81 -15.14
N PRO A 235 -5.47 3.78 -15.19
CA PRO A 235 -6.29 3.85 -14.00
C PRO A 235 -5.99 2.65 -13.08
N SER A 236 -5.93 2.87 -11.77
CA SER A 236 -5.65 1.78 -10.82
C SER A 236 -6.72 0.69 -10.92
N ASP A 237 -6.27 -0.55 -11.10
CA ASP A 237 -7.09 -1.76 -11.12
C ASP A 237 -6.78 -2.70 -9.94
N ASP A 238 -5.86 -2.28 -9.07
CA ASP A 238 -5.34 -3.03 -7.94
C ASP A 238 -5.62 -2.27 -6.64
N PRO A 239 -6.11 -2.94 -5.58
CA PRO A 239 -6.25 -2.30 -4.27
C PRO A 239 -4.91 -1.90 -3.62
N ALA A 240 -3.80 -2.51 -4.04
CA ALA A 240 -2.47 -2.27 -3.51
C ALA A 240 -1.84 -1.01 -4.15
N LEU A 241 -1.73 0.07 -3.37
CA LEU A 241 -1.23 1.37 -3.84
C LEU A 241 0.22 1.32 -4.36
N GLU A 242 1.03 0.36 -3.91
CA GLU A 242 2.38 0.12 -4.41
C GLU A 242 2.40 -0.20 -5.91
N ASN A 243 1.33 -0.77 -6.45
CA ASN A 243 1.22 -1.15 -7.85
C ASN A 243 0.77 0.02 -8.74
N LEU A 244 0.34 1.14 -8.14
CA LEU A 244 -0.22 2.29 -8.84
C LEU A 244 0.73 2.84 -9.90
N GLY A 245 2.04 2.89 -9.61
CA GLY A 245 3.06 3.45 -10.52
C GLY A 245 3.77 2.43 -11.39
N ARG A 246 3.28 1.19 -11.50
CA ARG A 246 4.01 0.08 -12.16
C ARG A 246 4.33 0.35 -13.64
N HIS A 247 3.55 1.21 -14.30
CA HIS A 247 3.74 1.59 -15.71
C HIS A 247 4.31 3.01 -15.90
N LEU A 248 4.61 3.72 -14.80
CA LEU A 248 5.07 5.11 -14.87
C LEU A 248 6.38 5.26 -15.68
N PRO A 249 7.40 4.38 -15.51
CA PRO A 249 8.63 4.49 -16.29
C PRO A 249 8.41 4.40 -17.80
N GLU A 250 7.54 3.49 -18.26
CA GLU A 250 7.25 3.31 -19.69
C GLU A 250 6.33 4.40 -20.26
N PHE A 251 5.61 5.12 -19.40
CA PHE A 251 4.73 6.22 -19.78
C PHE A 251 5.49 7.54 -20.02
N LEU A 252 6.67 7.72 -19.40
CA LEU A 252 7.42 8.97 -19.46
C LEU A 252 8.20 9.10 -20.78
N ASP A 253 7.98 10.20 -21.50
CA ASP A 253 8.65 10.47 -22.78
C ASP A 253 10.16 10.79 -22.64
N ASP A 254 10.56 11.36 -21.49
CA ASP A 254 11.95 11.70 -21.21
C ASP A 254 12.70 10.46 -20.71
N THR A 255 13.63 9.95 -21.52
CA THR A 255 14.36 8.71 -21.24
C THR A 255 15.18 8.76 -19.94
N VAL A 256 15.65 9.94 -19.53
CA VAL A 256 16.43 10.09 -18.29
C VAL A 256 15.49 10.02 -17.08
N ILE A 257 14.38 10.76 -17.12
CA ILE A 257 13.36 10.73 -16.06
C ILE A 257 12.71 9.34 -15.98
N ALA A 258 12.44 8.70 -17.12
CA ALA A 258 11.95 7.32 -17.20
C ALA A 258 12.94 6.33 -16.54
N GLY A 259 14.24 6.51 -16.79
CA GLY A 259 15.29 5.71 -16.16
C GLY A 259 15.34 5.88 -14.64
N VAL A 260 15.19 7.12 -14.13
CA VAL A 260 15.08 7.39 -12.69
C VAL A 260 13.82 6.74 -12.11
N ALA A 261 12.68 6.86 -12.78
CA ALA A 261 11.45 6.21 -12.36
C ALA A 261 11.60 4.67 -12.32
N ALA A 262 12.31 4.07 -13.27
CA ALA A 262 12.59 2.64 -13.27
C ALA A 262 13.44 2.20 -12.06
N LEU A 263 14.41 3.02 -11.64
CA LEU A 263 15.20 2.80 -10.42
C LEU A 263 14.33 2.86 -9.16
N GLU A 264 13.45 3.85 -9.06
CA GLU A 264 12.53 4.01 -7.92
C GLU A 264 11.51 2.87 -7.84
N ARG A 265 10.93 2.48 -8.99
CA ARG A 265 10.08 1.27 -9.09
C ARG A 265 10.82 0.03 -8.62
N ALA A 266 12.03 -0.22 -9.14
CA ALA A 266 12.82 -1.40 -8.78
C ALA A 266 13.14 -1.46 -7.27
N ARG A 267 13.40 -0.30 -6.65
CA ARG A 267 13.57 -0.20 -5.20
C ARG A 267 12.29 -0.55 -4.45
N GLY A 268 11.14 -0.04 -4.87
CA GLY A 268 9.83 -0.34 -4.30
C GLY A 268 9.47 -1.81 -4.40
N GLU A 269 9.62 -2.40 -5.59
CA GLU A 269 9.39 -3.84 -5.81
C GLU A 269 10.32 -4.71 -4.95
N SER A 270 11.59 -4.30 -4.78
CA SER A 270 12.51 -4.99 -3.88
C SER A 270 12.05 -4.92 -2.41
N LEU A 271 11.36 -3.84 -2.00
CA LEU A 271 10.89 -3.64 -0.63
C LEU A 271 9.72 -4.56 -0.28
N ILE A 272 8.85 -4.88 -1.24
CA ILE A 272 7.63 -5.68 -1.02
C ILE A 272 7.78 -7.14 -1.49
N ALA A 273 8.87 -7.48 -2.17
CA ALA A 273 9.10 -8.84 -2.66
C ALA A 273 9.06 -9.89 -1.53
N PRO A 274 8.66 -11.13 -1.82
CA PRO A 274 8.71 -12.22 -0.86
C PRO A 274 10.11 -12.45 -0.30
N ASP A 275 10.20 -12.90 0.95
CA ASP A 275 11.45 -13.39 1.51
C ASP A 275 11.91 -14.68 0.78
N PRO A 276 13.23 -14.95 0.71
CA PRO A 276 13.72 -16.20 0.16
C PRO A 276 13.21 -17.40 0.95
N SER A 277 12.99 -18.52 0.26
CA SER A 277 12.63 -19.79 0.91
C SER A 277 13.66 -20.17 1.97
N ARG A 278 13.16 -20.68 3.10
CA ARG A 278 13.99 -21.25 4.18
C ARG A 278 14.26 -22.75 3.99
N GLU A 279 13.77 -23.35 2.91
CA GLU A 279 14.03 -24.75 2.61
C GLU A 279 15.52 -24.97 2.33
N PRO A 280 16.14 -26.00 2.94
CA PRO A 280 17.55 -26.28 2.72
C PRO A 280 17.79 -26.72 1.27
N LEU A 281 18.76 -26.08 0.62
CA LEU A 281 19.20 -26.48 -0.72
C LEU A 281 20.04 -27.76 -0.66
N PRO A 282 20.00 -28.62 -1.70
CA PRO A 282 20.83 -29.81 -1.76
C PRO A 282 22.32 -29.45 -1.74
N PRO A 283 23.19 -30.30 -1.17
CA PRO A 283 24.62 -30.06 -1.20
C PRO A 283 25.15 -30.07 -2.63
N ILE A 284 26.02 -29.13 -2.94
CA ILE A 284 26.79 -29.10 -4.19
C ILE A 284 28.12 -29.81 -3.97
N THR A 285 28.51 -30.68 -4.89
CA THR A 285 29.79 -31.38 -4.89
C THR A 285 30.78 -30.70 -5.83
N PRO A 286 32.10 -30.92 -5.69
CA PRO A 286 33.09 -30.39 -6.63
C PRO A 286 32.79 -30.73 -8.10
N GLU A 287 32.23 -31.92 -8.38
CA GLU A 287 31.91 -32.40 -9.73
C GLU A 287 30.68 -31.71 -10.32
N THR A 288 29.74 -31.27 -9.47
CA THR A 288 28.49 -30.62 -9.87
C THR A 288 28.55 -29.10 -9.79
N PHE A 289 29.62 -28.54 -9.20
CA PHE A 289 29.76 -27.10 -8.98
C PHE A 289 29.68 -26.27 -10.26
N ALA A 290 30.36 -26.71 -11.33
CA ALA A 290 30.38 -25.99 -12.60
C ALA A 290 28.98 -25.88 -13.25
N VAL A 291 28.11 -26.87 -13.02
CA VAL A 291 26.75 -26.92 -13.57
C VAL A 291 25.68 -26.45 -12.57
N ALA A 292 26.07 -26.10 -11.34
CA ALA A 292 25.18 -25.58 -10.34
C ALA A 292 24.61 -24.21 -10.75
N VAL A 293 23.38 -23.92 -10.35
CA VAL A 293 22.66 -22.68 -10.69
C VAL A 293 22.54 -21.81 -9.45
N PRO A 294 22.92 -20.53 -9.49
CA PRO A 294 22.67 -19.60 -8.39
C PRO A 294 21.18 -19.39 -8.14
N VAL A 295 20.78 -19.43 -6.87
CA VAL A 295 19.42 -19.09 -6.44
C VAL A 295 19.41 -17.61 -6.06
N VAL A 296 19.04 -16.77 -7.01
CA VAL A 296 18.89 -15.31 -6.81
C VAL A 296 17.72 -15.04 -5.87
N VAL A 297 17.89 -14.10 -4.92
CA VAL A 297 16.81 -13.77 -3.97
C VAL A 297 15.61 -13.14 -4.69
N PRO A 298 14.35 -13.40 -4.24
CA PRO A 298 13.15 -12.88 -4.92
C PRO A 298 13.07 -11.34 -4.94
N SER A 299 13.73 -10.67 -3.99
CA SER A 299 13.81 -9.21 -3.91
C SER A 299 14.80 -8.59 -4.88
N LEU A 300 15.61 -9.37 -5.60
CA LEU A 300 16.61 -8.81 -6.50
C LEU A 300 15.95 -8.15 -7.72
N ARG A 301 16.31 -6.90 -7.98
CA ARG A 301 15.93 -6.15 -9.18
C ARG A 301 17.19 -5.57 -9.82
N LEU A 302 17.22 -5.52 -11.15
CA LEU A 302 18.33 -4.98 -11.92
C LEU A 302 17.76 -4.01 -12.95
N VAL A 303 18.32 -2.80 -12.98
CA VAL A 303 17.95 -1.74 -13.91
C VAL A 303 19.21 -1.33 -14.67
N ARG A 304 19.14 -1.33 -16.01
CA ARG A 304 20.22 -0.78 -16.85
C ARG A 304 20.16 0.74 -16.82
N VAL A 305 21.32 1.37 -16.77
CA VAL A 305 21.45 2.84 -16.68
C VAL A 305 22.61 3.32 -17.54
N ASP A 306 22.56 4.59 -17.91
CA ASP A 306 23.71 5.34 -18.41
C ASP A 306 24.13 6.42 -17.39
N ALA A 307 25.16 7.18 -17.72
CA ALA A 307 25.66 8.26 -16.87
C ALA A 307 24.60 9.34 -16.60
N ALA A 308 23.76 9.67 -17.59
CA ALA A 308 22.75 10.72 -17.44
C ALA A 308 21.67 10.29 -16.44
N ILE A 309 21.24 9.03 -16.47
CA ILE A 309 20.29 8.47 -15.50
C ILE A 309 20.88 8.47 -14.09
N LEU A 310 22.15 8.07 -13.93
CA LEU A 310 22.81 8.04 -12.62
C LEU A 310 22.96 9.44 -12.02
N GLU A 311 23.41 10.40 -12.82
CA GLU A 311 23.53 11.80 -12.41
C GLU A 311 22.15 12.37 -12.02
N ALA A 312 21.12 12.12 -12.83
CA ALA A 312 19.76 12.55 -12.55
C ALA A 312 19.21 11.91 -11.27
N TRP A 313 19.55 10.64 -10.99
CA TRP A 313 19.19 9.94 -9.75
C TRP A 313 19.96 10.44 -8.52
N GLY A 314 20.96 11.31 -8.69
CA GLY A 314 21.76 11.88 -7.61
C GLY A 314 23.03 11.10 -7.27
N LYS A 315 23.47 10.20 -8.16
CA LYS A 315 24.76 9.52 -8.07
C LYS A 315 25.76 10.23 -8.96
N THR A 316 26.57 11.11 -8.38
CA THR A 316 27.66 11.82 -9.08
C THR A 316 29.02 11.20 -8.76
N GLY A 317 29.98 11.31 -9.69
CA GLY A 317 31.35 10.82 -9.45
C GLY A 317 31.48 9.30 -9.44
N HIS A 318 30.55 8.61 -10.10
CA HIS A 318 30.65 7.17 -10.36
C HIS A 318 31.73 6.88 -11.42
N GLU A 319 32.16 5.63 -11.49
CA GLU A 319 33.05 5.16 -12.56
C GLU A 319 32.35 5.26 -13.93
N ALA A 320 33.12 5.48 -15.00
CA ALA A 320 32.56 5.73 -16.32
C ALA A 320 31.96 4.47 -17.00
N ASP A 321 32.26 3.28 -16.47
CA ASP A 321 31.87 1.98 -17.02
C ASP A 321 30.68 1.33 -16.29
N ILE A 322 30.01 2.07 -15.39
CA ILE A 322 28.77 1.62 -14.77
C ILE A 322 27.66 1.53 -15.82
N ALA A 323 27.00 0.37 -15.87
CA ALA A 323 25.96 0.03 -16.83
C ALA A 323 24.64 -0.39 -16.18
N GLY A 324 24.61 -0.57 -14.85
CA GLY A 324 23.41 -0.98 -14.15
C GLY A 324 23.41 -0.65 -12.65
N VAL A 325 22.22 -0.72 -12.07
CA VAL A 325 22.00 -0.66 -10.62
C VAL A 325 21.23 -1.92 -10.21
N VAL A 326 21.74 -2.62 -9.21
CA VAL A 326 21.03 -3.74 -8.58
C VAL A 326 20.43 -3.30 -7.26
N PHE A 327 19.19 -3.70 -7.00
CA PHE A 327 18.50 -3.56 -5.71
C PHE A 327 18.22 -4.94 -5.13
N TRP A 328 18.33 -5.10 -3.82
CA TRP A 328 17.90 -6.30 -3.11
C TRP A 328 17.61 -5.98 -1.64
N ARG A 329 16.84 -6.83 -0.97
CA ARG A 329 16.45 -6.62 0.43
C ARG A 329 17.00 -7.74 1.32
N PRO A 330 18.20 -7.59 1.92
CA PRO A 330 18.59 -8.45 3.03
C PRO A 330 17.76 -8.07 4.25
N GLN A 331 16.86 -8.95 4.68
CA GLN A 331 15.93 -8.73 5.80
C GLN A 331 14.91 -7.61 5.49
N THR A 332 15.01 -6.46 6.14
CA THR A 332 14.00 -5.38 6.09
C THR A 332 14.46 -4.11 5.37
N VAL A 333 15.74 -4.02 4.97
CA VAL A 333 16.30 -2.81 4.36
C VAL A 333 16.68 -3.08 2.91
N VAL A 334 16.16 -2.28 1.98
CA VAL A 334 16.58 -2.35 0.57
C VAL A 334 17.96 -1.73 0.40
N ARG A 335 18.89 -2.51 -0.14
CA ARG A 335 20.24 -2.11 -0.54
C ARG A 335 20.32 -1.95 -2.04
N HIS A 336 21.33 -1.21 -2.51
CA HIS A 336 21.68 -1.13 -3.91
C HIS A 336 23.19 -1.04 -4.10
N ASP A 337 23.66 -1.49 -5.27
CA ASP A 337 25.04 -1.37 -5.73
C ASP A 337 25.05 -0.94 -7.21
N LEU A 338 26.11 -0.26 -7.62
CA LEU A 338 26.39 0.09 -9.02
C LEU A 338 27.17 -1.05 -9.67
N LEU A 339 26.75 -1.46 -10.87
CA LEU A 339 27.33 -2.58 -11.60
C LEU A 339 27.96 -2.14 -12.91
N ARG A 340 29.13 -2.68 -13.21
CA ARG A 340 29.78 -2.59 -14.53
C ARG A 340 29.09 -3.51 -15.54
N ALA A 341 29.39 -3.32 -16.82
CA ALA A 341 28.75 -4.09 -17.91
C ALA A 341 28.87 -5.61 -17.76
N ASP A 342 30.04 -6.11 -17.34
CA ASP A 342 30.29 -7.54 -17.10
C ASP A 342 29.46 -8.08 -15.91
N GLU A 343 29.33 -7.31 -14.84
CA GLU A 343 28.51 -7.65 -13.67
C GLU A 343 27.01 -7.67 -14.00
N VAL A 344 26.54 -6.72 -14.83
CA VAL A 344 25.16 -6.70 -15.34
C VAL A 344 24.87 -7.98 -16.14
N GLU A 345 25.76 -8.34 -17.07
CA GLU A 345 25.61 -9.55 -17.89
C GLU A 345 25.61 -10.82 -17.03
N ALA A 346 26.56 -10.96 -16.12
CA ALA A 346 26.65 -12.08 -15.20
C ALA A 346 25.39 -12.24 -14.35
N LEU A 347 24.87 -11.14 -13.79
CA LEU A 347 23.67 -11.17 -12.96
C LEU A 347 22.41 -11.48 -13.76
N GLU A 348 22.30 -11.00 -15.00
CA GLU A 348 21.21 -11.40 -15.89
C GLU A 348 21.22 -12.89 -16.22
N LEU A 349 22.40 -13.47 -16.47
CA LEU A 349 22.54 -14.91 -16.67
C LEU A 349 22.09 -15.67 -15.42
N ALA A 350 22.51 -15.24 -14.23
CA ALA A 350 22.07 -15.83 -12.97
C ALA A 350 20.53 -15.76 -12.80
N ARG A 351 19.90 -14.62 -13.11
CA ARG A 351 18.44 -14.46 -13.06
C ARG A 351 17.70 -15.36 -14.05
N ARG A 352 18.31 -15.68 -15.19
CA ARG A 352 17.79 -16.63 -16.18
C ARG A 352 18.06 -18.10 -15.81
N GLY A 353 18.72 -18.37 -14.69
CA GLY A 353 19.04 -19.71 -14.22
C GLY A 353 20.22 -20.36 -14.94
N ALA A 354 21.16 -19.57 -15.47
CA ALA A 354 22.39 -20.09 -16.07
C ALA A 354 23.27 -20.80 -15.03
N SER A 355 24.12 -21.71 -15.52
CA SER A 355 25.08 -22.42 -14.67
C SER A 355 26.22 -21.51 -14.22
N PHE A 356 26.88 -21.92 -13.13
CA PHE A 356 28.05 -21.22 -12.60
C PHE A 356 29.16 -21.07 -13.65
N ALA A 357 29.42 -22.11 -14.46
CA ALA A 357 30.39 -22.04 -15.56
C ALA A 357 30.02 -20.99 -16.61
N ALA A 358 28.77 -20.97 -17.07
CA ALA A 358 28.31 -20.00 -18.07
C ALA A 358 28.39 -18.55 -17.55
N ILE A 359 28.18 -18.34 -16.25
CA ILE A 359 28.33 -17.02 -15.63
C ILE A 359 29.82 -16.62 -15.55
N CYS A 360 30.71 -17.56 -15.20
CA CYS A 360 32.15 -17.31 -15.17
C CYS A 360 32.73 -16.93 -16.53
N ASP A 361 32.18 -17.47 -17.63
CA ASP A 361 32.63 -17.18 -19.00
C ASP A 361 32.53 -15.68 -19.37
N VAL A 362 31.61 -14.94 -18.75
CA VAL A 362 31.48 -13.47 -18.91
C VAL A 362 32.78 -12.76 -18.58
N PHE A 363 33.54 -13.26 -17.61
CA PHE A 363 34.78 -12.63 -17.14
C PHE A 363 36.02 -13.08 -17.91
N ALA A 364 35.91 -14.01 -18.87
CA ALA A 364 37.04 -14.58 -19.60
C ALA A 364 37.89 -13.52 -20.34
N GLY A 365 37.27 -12.41 -20.76
CA GLY A 365 37.95 -11.28 -21.40
C GLY A 365 38.63 -10.29 -20.45
N SER A 366 38.47 -10.43 -19.13
CA SER A 366 39.10 -9.54 -18.15
C SER A 366 40.61 -9.78 -18.05
N PRO A 367 41.43 -8.80 -17.62
CA PRO A 367 42.87 -8.99 -17.43
C PRO A 367 43.22 -10.12 -16.44
N GLU A 368 42.41 -10.29 -15.40
CA GLU A 368 42.50 -11.40 -14.43
C GLU A 368 41.13 -12.09 -14.29
N PRO A 369 40.75 -13.01 -15.20
CA PRO A 369 39.40 -13.58 -15.25
C PRO A 369 38.97 -14.27 -13.96
N LEU A 370 39.87 -15.07 -13.36
CA LEU A 370 39.57 -15.83 -12.14
C LEU A 370 39.37 -14.89 -10.95
N THR A 371 40.27 -13.90 -10.78
CA THR A 371 40.17 -12.90 -9.72
C THR A 371 38.87 -12.10 -9.86
N ARG A 372 38.54 -11.65 -11.07
CA ARG A 372 37.32 -10.88 -11.35
C ARG A 372 36.06 -11.70 -11.05
N ALA A 373 35.98 -12.93 -11.54
CA ALA A 373 34.87 -13.84 -11.27
C ALA A 373 34.71 -14.10 -9.76
N GLN A 374 35.81 -14.38 -9.05
CA GLN A 374 35.77 -14.61 -7.60
C GLN A 374 35.31 -13.37 -6.83
N GLN A 375 35.73 -12.18 -7.23
CA GLN A 375 35.32 -10.93 -6.60
C GLN A 375 33.81 -10.69 -6.76
N VAL A 376 33.29 -10.81 -7.98
CA VAL A 376 31.86 -10.56 -8.27
C VAL A 376 30.98 -11.62 -7.62
N LEU A 377 31.25 -12.90 -7.89
CA LEU A 377 30.41 -14.01 -7.42
C LEU A 377 30.51 -14.20 -5.89
N GLY A 378 31.71 -14.01 -5.31
CA GLY A 378 31.88 -13.98 -3.87
C GLY A 378 31.22 -12.78 -3.19
N GLY A 379 31.00 -11.69 -3.93
CA GLY A 379 30.20 -10.55 -3.49
C GLY A 379 28.72 -10.91 -3.33
N TRP A 380 28.14 -11.63 -4.30
CA TRP A 380 26.72 -12.00 -4.27
C TRP A 380 26.31 -12.77 -3.02
N SER A 381 27.13 -13.74 -2.61
CA SER A 381 26.89 -14.50 -1.38
C SER A 381 27.08 -13.65 -0.13
N ARG A 382 28.17 -12.87 -0.03
CA ARG A 382 28.42 -11.98 1.13
C ARG A 382 27.34 -10.92 1.31
N HIS A 383 26.81 -10.39 0.20
CA HIS A 383 25.82 -9.32 0.23
C HIS A 383 24.38 -9.85 0.34
N GLY A 384 24.17 -11.16 0.21
CA GLY A 384 22.84 -11.79 0.27
C GLY A 384 22.00 -11.59 -0.99
N GLN A 385 22.65 -11.42 -2.15
CA GLN A 385 21.98 -11.37 -3.46
C GLN A 385 21.63 -12.77 -3.98
N VAL A 386 22.36 -13.79 -3.51
CA VAL A 386 22.13 -15.21 -3.81
C VAL A 386 21.98 -15.97 -2.48
N SER A 387 20.89 -16.73 -2.33
CA SER A 387 20.61 -17.53 -1.12
C SER A 387 21.32 -18.88 -1.09
N GLY A 388 21.82 -19.33 -2.24
CA GLY A 388 22.66 -20.51 -2.37
C GLY A 388 22.78 -20.99 -3.81
N LEU A 389 23.21 -22.24 -3.97
CA LEU A 389 23.32 -22.90 -5.27
C LEU A 389 22.36 -24.09 -5.28
N ARG A 390 21.71 -24.33 -6.41
CA ARG A 390 20.92 -25.55 -6.64
C ARG A 390 21.59 -26.41 -7.71
N PRO A 391 21.46 -27.75 -7.63
CA PRO A 391 21.90 -28.62 -8.70
C PRO A 391 21.15 -28.29 -10.01
N PRO A 392 21.72 -28.65 -11.17
CA PRO A 392 21.02 -28.49 -12.45
C PRO A 392 19.68 -29.24 -12.37
N THR A 393 18.61 -28.59 -12.82
CA THR A 393 17.35 -29.31 -13.01
C THR A 393 17.60 -30.40 -14.04
N PRO A 394 17.24 -31.67 -13.80
CA PRO A 394 17.30 -32.66 -14.86
C PRO A 394 16.50 -32.11 -16.03
N ALA A 395 17.09 -32.11 -17.22
CA ALA A 395 16.33 -31.82 -18.43
C ALA A 395 15.11 -32.72 -18.39
N HIS A 396 13.91 -32.17 -18.60
CA HIS A 396 12.76 -33.00 -18.93
C HIS A 396 13.18 -33.78 -20.18
N GLU A 397 13.58 -35.04 -20.00
CA GLU A 397 13.52 -36.00 -21.08
C GLU A 397 12.06 -35.96 -21.51
N GLU A 398 11.82 -35.35 -22.68
CA GLU A 398 10.64 -35.65 -23.47
C GLU A 398 10.62 -37.16 -23.59
N THR A 399 9.83 -37.80 -22.73
CA THR A 399 9.47 -39.19 -22.88
C THR A 399 8.74 -39.25 -24.21
N GLY A 400 9.48 -39.63 -25.25
CA GLY A 400 8.96 -40.07 -26.52
C GLY A 400 8.07 -41.28 -26.27
N CYS A 401 6.84 -41.02 -25.83
CA CYS A 401 5.77 -42.00 -25.86
C CYS A 401 5.37 -42.12 -27.32
N SER A 402 5.82 -43.19 -27.97
CA SER A 402 5.35 -43.58 -29.30
C SER A 402 3.82 -43.74 -29.26
N PRO A 403 3.06 -43.30 -30.27
CA PRO A 403 1.62 -43.49 -30.30
C PRO A 403 1.33 -44.96 -30.60
N GLY A 404 0.84 -45.68 -29.59
CA GLY A 404 0.50 -47.09 -29.69
C GLY A 404 -0.29 -47.58 -28.48
N CYS A 405 -1.49 -47.02 -28.29
CA CYS A 405 -2.69 -47.67 -27.73
C CYS A 405 -3.89 -46.71 -27.86
#